data_AF-A0A4R4VV44-F1
#
_entry.id   AF-A0A4R4VV44-F1
#
_cell.length_a   1.000
_cell.length_b   1.000
_cell.length_c   1.000
_cell.angle_alpha   90.00
_cell.angle_beta   90.00
_cell.angle_gamma   90.00
#
_symmetry.space_group_name_H-M   'P 1'
#
loop_
_entity.id
_entity.type
_entity.pdbx_description
1 polymer ?
#
loop_
_entity_poly.entity_id
_entity_poly.type
_entity_poly.pdbx_seq_one_letter_code
_entity_poly.pdbx_strand_id
1 'polypeptide(L)'
;MAAAAREHHRFPAAVGPCPFDAEVAVGAQLRRLHDLRGARSVEQACAAASYPADVQHLLPGQHSSGQVQRAALAAALLSAPRLLVVDEPTASLDTATAHAVWGSLRRYADTGAAVLAITHDVSDLVDLGVVDRMLFTAASERRDPLTRGALSKTPTCRAYSW
;
A
#
# COMPACT_ATOMS: atom_id res chain seq x y z
N MET A 1 -6.74 -45.36 4.99
CA MET A 1 -7.17 -44.12 5.69
C MET A 1 -5.98 -43.19 5.83
N ALA A 2 -5.92 -42.13 5.02
CA ALA A 2 -5.44 -40.79 5.39
C ALA A 2 -5.39 -39.95 4.10
N ALA A 3 -6.42 -39.12 3.90
CA ALA A 3 -6.44 -38.13 2.84
C ALA A 3 -5.54 -36.96 3.24
N ALA A 4 -4.56 -36.62 2.39
CA ALA A 4 -3.75 -35.43 2.53
C ALA A 4 -4.63 -34.20 2.27
N ALA A 5 -4.99 -33.49 3.33
CA ALA A 5 -5.69 -32.22 3.27
C ALA A 5 -4.76 -31.18 2.62
N ARG A 6 -5.17 -30.64 1.47
CA ARG A 6 -4.47 -29.56 0.79
C ARG A 6 -4.68 -28.30 1.62
N GLU A 7 -3.59 -27.75 2.15
CA GLU A 7 -3.61 -26.47 2.82
C GLU A 7 -3.92 -25.38 1.79
N HIS A 8 -5.16 -24.92 1.82
CA HIS A 8 -5.57 -23.71 1.13
C HIS A 8 -4.86 -22.54 1.81
N HIS A 9 -3.77 -22.05 1.22
CA HIS A 9 -3.22 -20.74 1.54
C HIS A 9 -4.26 -19.68 1.17
N ARG A 10 -5.13 -19.40 2.14
CA ARG A 10 -6.14 -18.36 2.10
C ARG A 10 -5.41 -17.04 2.26
N PHE A 11 -5.08 -16.39 1.15
CA PHE A 11 -4.69 -14.97 1.17
C PHE A 11 -5.94 -14.15 1.49
N PRO A 12 -6.01 -13.47 2.65
CA PRO A 12 -7.15 -12.61 2.95
C PRO A 12 -7.01 -11.31 2.15
N ALA A 13 -8.09 -10.93 1.47
CA ALA A 13 -8.26 -9.63 0.85
C ALA A 13 -8.41 -8.52 1.91
N ALA A 14 -7.90 -7.33 1.60
CA ALA A 14 -8.33 -5.98 2.02
C ALA A 14 -9.04 -5.79 3.38
N VAL A 15 -8.46 -4.90 4.20
CA VAL A 15 -8.89 -4.43 5.54
C VAL A 15 -8.94 -5.55 6.61
N GLY A 16 -7.76 -6.03 7.00
CA GLY A 16 -7.59 -6.82 8.22
C GLY A 16 -7.72 -5.98 9.51
N PRO A 17 -7.78 -6.63 10.69
CA PRO A 17 -7.67 -5.92 11.96
C PRO A 17 -6.38 -5.08 11.95
N CYS A 18 -6.43 -3.94 12.64
CA CYS A 18 -5.27 -3.08 12.85
C CYS A 18 -4.04 -3.94 13.18
N PRO A 19 -2.94 -3.88 12.40
CA PRO A 19 -1.80 -4.78 12.58
C PRO A 19 -0.98 -4.45 13.85
N PHE A 20 -1.44 -3.46 14.61
CA PHE A 20 -0.81 -2.95 15.81
C PHE A 20 -1.54 -3.49 17.06
N ASP A 21 -0.76 -3.80 18.08
CA ASP A 21 -1.24 -4.12 19.42
C ASP A 21 -2.03 -2.93 20.00
N ALA A 22 -3.28 -3.16 20.41
CA ALA A 22 -4.20 -2.12 20.86
C ALA A 22 -3.72 -1.37 22.12
N GLU A 23 -2.87 -2.01 22.94
CA GLU A 23 -2.44 -1.50 24.25
C GLU A 23 -1.09 -0.78 24.20
N VAL A 24 -0.46 -0.71 23.02
CA VAL A 24 0.87 -0.11 22.85
C VAL A 24 0.83 1.03 21.85
N ALA A 25 1.46 2.16 22.17
CA ALA A 25 1.54 3.29 21.25
C ALA A 25 2.14 2.90 19.89
N VAL A 26 1.54 3.35 18.78
CA VAL A 26 1.95 2.95 17.42
C VAL A 26 3.43 3.24 17.16
N GLY A 27 3.92 4.41 17.56
CA GLY A 27 5.34 4.77 17.43
C GLY A 27 6.28 3.88 18.24
N ALA A 28 5.85 3.38 19.39
CA ALA A 28 6.65 2.43 20.17
C ALA A 28 6.73 1.07 19.46
N GLN A 29 5.64 0.63 18.83
CA GLN A 29 5.63 -0.57 18.00
C GLN A 29 6.51 -0.42 16.75
N LEU A 30 6.49 0.73 16.08
CA LEU A 30 7.37 1.03 14.95
C LEU A 30 8.86 1.01 15.35
N ARG A 31 9.21 1.59 16.50
CA ARG A 31 10.57 1.52 17.03
C ARG A 31 10.99 0.08 17.34
N ARG A 32 10.12 -0.70 17.97
CA ARG A 32 10.39 -2.12 18.23
C ARG A 32 10.59 -2.91 16.93
N LEU A 33 9.81 -2.64 15.89
CA LEU A 33 9.99 -3.27 14.57
C LEU A 33 11.30 -2.83 13.91
N HIS A 34 11.69 -1.56 14.05
CA HIS A 34 12.98 -1.06 13.60
C HIS A 34 14.14 -1.77 14.32
N ASP A 35 14.07 -1.95 15.63
CA ASP A 35 15.14 -2.64 16.38
C ASP A 35 15.31 -4.11 15.94
N LEU A 36 14.22 -4.76 15.52
CA LEU A 36 14.24 -6.16 15.10
C LEU A 36 14.67 -6.36 13.64
N ARG A 37 14.28 -5.45 12.73
CA ARG A 37 14.36 -5.67 11.28
C ARG A 37 14.63 -4.39 10.48
N GLY A 38 14.99 -3.29 11.13
CA GLY A 38 15.11 -1.97 10.54
C GLY A 38 16.30 -1.85 9.60
N ALA A 39 16.01 -1.58 8.34
CA ALA A 39 16.97 -1.11 7.34
C ALA A 39 16.79 0.40 7.04
N ARG A 40 15.65 0.99 7.41
CA ARG A 40 15.36 2.43 7.36
C ARG A 40 15.05 2.95 8.76
N SER A 41 15.33 4.23 9.00
CA SER A 41 14.92 4.87 10.25
C SER A 41 13.38 4.97 10.33
N VAL A 42 12.85 5.06 11.54
CA VAL A 42 11.40 5.23 11.76
C VAL A 42 10.91 6.51 11.10
N GLU A 43 11.68 7.60 11.20
CA GLU A 43 11.36 8.90 10.61
C GLU A 43 11.28 8.81 9.09
N GLN A 44 12.23 8.14 8.45
CA GLN A 44 12.24 7.94 7.00
C GLN A 44 11.03 7.12 6.53
N ALA A 45 10.69 6.06 7.26
CA ALA A 45 9.54 5.21 6.94
C ALA A 45 8.21 5.95 7.13
N CYS A 46 8.06 6.68 8.24
CA CYS A 46 6.89 7.51 8.51
C CYS A 46 6.73 8.62 7.45
N ALA A 47 7.81 9.31 7.10
CA ALA A 47 7.79 10.35 6.07
C ALA A 47 7.38 9.78 4.70
N ALA A 48 7.91 8.62 4.32
CA ALA A 48 7.54 7.97 3.06
C ALA A 48 6.05 7.56 3.03
N ALA A 49 5.49 7.14 4.16
CA ALA A 49 4.07 6.80 4.27
C ALA A 49 3.18 8.01 4.59
N SER A 50 3.73 9.23 4.64
CA SER A 50 3.04 10.43 5.12
C SER A 50 2.42 10.27 6.52
N TYR A 51 2.95 9.39 7.39
CA TYR A 51 2.41 9.17 8.74
C TYR A 51 2.86 10.29 9.70
N PRO A 52 1.94 10.98 10.41
CA PRO A 52 2.28 12.19 11.18
C PRO A 52 3.12 11.86 12.42
N ALA A 53 4.13 12.69 12.72
CA ALA A 53 5.00 12.49 13.87
C ALA A 53 4.31 12.78 15.22
N ASP A 54 3.40 13.74 15.22
CA ASP A 54 2.66 14.21 16.40
C ASP A 54 1.68 13.16 16.94
N VAL A 55 1.23 12.20 16.13
CA VAL A 55 0.29 11.14 16.58
C VAL A 55 0.96 9.83 16.98
N GLN A 56 2.28 9.70 16.83
CA GLN A 56 2.99 8.44 17.09
C GLN A 56 2.91 7.94 18.55
N HIS A 57 2.62 8.84 19.49
CA HIS A 57 2.48 8.52 20.90
C HIS A 57 1.10 7.94 21.25
N LEU A 58 0.14 7.99 20.33
CA LEU A 58 -1.22 7.51 20.54
C LEU A 58 -1.33 5.99 20.38
N LEU A 59 -2.33 5.41 21.03
CA LEU A 59 -2.74 4.01 20.83
C LEU A 59 -3.43 3.83 19.46
N PRO A 60 -3.45 2.62 18.88
CA PRO A 60 -4.06 2.40 17.58
C PRO A 60 -5.54 2.79 17.50
N GLY A 61 -6.30 2.57 18.59
CA GLY A 61 -7.72 2.94 18.65
C GLY A 61 -7.99 4.45 18.64
N GLN A 62 -6.96 5.27 18.81
CA GLN A 62 -7.05 6.74 18.77
C GLN A 62 -6.66 7.32 17.40
N HIS A 63 -6.30 6.48 16.44
CA HIS A 63 -5.95 6.89 15.10
C HIS A 63 -7.15 6.80 14.15
N SER A 64 -7.22 7.68 13.16
CA SER A 64 -8.13 7.49 12.03
C SER A 64 -7.73 6.26 11.20
N SER A 65 -8.67 5.71 10.42
CA SER A 65 -8.37 4.58 9.52
C SER A 65 -7.21 4.88 8.58
N GLY A 66 -7.19 6.08 7.98
CA GLY A 66 -6.09 6.54 7.12
C GLY A 66 -4.76 6.72 7.87
N GLN A 67 -4.78 7.05 9.17
CA GLN A 67 -3.56 7.08 9.97
C GLN A 67 -3.04 5.66 10.28
N VAL A 68 -3.92 4.72 10.64
CA VAL A 68 -3.56 3.30 10.83
C VAL A 68 -2.96 2.71 9.55
N GLN A 69 -3.59 3.00 8.41
CA GLN A 69 -3.10 2.57 7.10
C GLN A 69 -1.70 3.12 6.80
N ARG A 70 -1.47 4.42 7.01
CA ARG A 70 -0.15 5.03 6.82
C ARG A 70 0.89 4.49 7.80
N ALA A 71 0.50 4.24 9.05
CA ALA A 71 1.38 3.58 10.02
C ALA A 71 1.76 2.17 9.56
N ALA A 72 0.81 1.39 9.03
CA ALA A 72 1.07 0.04 8.51
C ALA A 72 2.01 0.07 7.30
N LEU A 73 1.84 1.04 6.40
CA LEU A 73 2.76 1.26 5.29
C LEU A 73 4.17 1.63 5.79
N ALA A 74 4.27 2.52 6.77
CA ALA A 74 5.55 2.86 7.40
C ALA A 74 6.21 1.60 8.01
N ALA A 75 5.45 0.78 8.73
CA ALA A 75 5.93 -0.48 9.30
C ALA A 75 6.50 -1.43 8.23
N ALA A 76 5.83 -1.56 7.08
CA ALA A 76 6.32 -2.38 5.97
C ALA A 76 7.64 -1.84 5.37
N LEU A 77 7.75 -0.52 5.24
CA LEU A 77 8.92 0.16 4.67
C LEU A 77 10.17 0.11 5.56
N LEU A 78 10.03 -0.09 6.88
CA LEU A 78 11.15 -0.19 7.81
C LEU A 78 12.20 -1.23 7.39
N SER A 79 11.75 -2.36 6.83
CA SER A 79 12.62 -3.46 6.41
C SER A 79 13.28 -3.27 5.04
N ALA A 80 13.04 -2.14 4.36
CA ALA A 80 13.47 -1.87 2.98
C ALA A 80 13.26 -3.08 2.04
N PRO A 81 12.04 -3.64 1.95
CA PRO A 81 11.80 -4.85 1.17
C PRO A 81 12.08 -4.64 -0.32
N ARG A 82 12.73 -5.62 -0.97
CA ARG A 82 12.95 -5.62 -2.43
C ARG A 82 11.66 -5.79 -3.24
N LEU A 83 10.61 -6.30 -2.60
CA LEU A 83 9.25 -6.41 -3.13
C LEU A 83 8.28 -5.90 -2.08
N LEU A 84 7.57 -4.83 -2.40
CA LEU A 84 6.51 -4.26 -1.58
C LEU A 84 5.16 -4.53 -2.24
N VAL A 85 4.27 -5.23 -1.54
CA VAL A 85 2.88 -5.43 -1.97
C VAL A 85 1.99 -4.58 -1.08
N VAL A 86 1.16 -3.73 -1.69
CA VAL A 86 0.23 -2.87 -0.98
C VAL A 86 -1.18 -3.05 -1.53
N ASP A 87 -2.11 -3.42 -0.66
CA ASP A 87 -3.53 -3.58 -0.98
C ASP A 87 -4.28 -2.32 -0.57
N GLU A 88 -4.89 -1.65 -1.55
CA GLU A 88 -5.69 -0.44 -1.39
C GLU A 88 -5.01 0.69 -0.59
N PRO A 89 -3.73 1.05 -0.87
CA PRO A 89 -2.89 1.89 0.02
C PRO A 89 -3.44 3.29 0.31
N THR A 90 -4.43 3.75 -0.44
CA THR A 90 -4.99 5.10 -0.37
C THR A 90 -6.50 5.14 -0.08
N ALA A 91 -7.17 4.00 0.13
CA ALA A 91 -8.64 3.93 0.24
C ALA A 91 -9.26 4.75 1.39
N SER A 92 -8.48 5.09 2.43
CA SER A 92 -8.95 5.92 3.57
C SER A 92 -8.28 7.30 3.63
N LEU A 93 -7.71 7.79 2.53
CA LEU A 93 -6.96 9.03 2.48
C LEU A 93 -7.69 10.09 1.64
N ASP A 94 -7.49 11.36 1.99
CA ASP A 94 -7.84 12.47 1.09
C ASP A 94 -6.92 12.49 -0.13
N THR A 95 -7.36 13.13 -1.21
CA THR A 95 -6.64 13.18 -2.50
C THR A 95 -5.20 13.67 -2.37
N ALA A 96 -4.95 14.71 -1.56
CA ALA A 96 -3.62 15.27 -1.42
C ALA A 96 -2.67 14.29 -0.71
N THR A 97 -3.15 13.65 0.36
CA THR A 97 -2.38 12.62 1.07
C THR A 97 -2.18 11.37 0.21
N ALA A 98 -3.20 10.94 -0.54
CA ALA A 98 -3.10 9.82 -1.48
C ALA A 98 -2.02 10.07 -2.55
N HIS A 99 -2.01 11.25 -3.17
CA HIS A 99 -0.99 11.64 -4.14
C HIS A 99 0.42 11.63 -3.55
N ALA A 100 0.58 12.12 -2.31
CA ALA A 100 1.86 12.09 -1.61
C ALA A 100 2.36 10.66 -1.38
N VAL A 101 1.46 9.75 -0.96
CA VAL A 101 1.78 8.32 -0.77
C VAL A 101 2.17 7.67 -2.11
N TRP A 102 1.41 7.90 -3.18
CA TRP A 102 1.75 7.39 -4.51
C TRP A 102 3.11 7.89 -5.01
N GLY A 103 3.40 9.17 -4.85
CA GLY A 103 4.71 9.73 -5.17
C GLY A 103 5.85 9.11 -4.36
N SER A 104 5.62 8.80 -3.08
CA SER A 104 6.59 8.08 -2.25
C SER A 104 6.79 6.64 -2.69
N LEU A 105 5.73 5.92 -3.05
CA LEU A 105 5.81 4.57 -3.59
C LEU A 105 6.59 4.54 -4.92
N ARG A 106 6.39 5.55 -5.77
CA ARG A 106 7.20 5.72 -6.99
C ARG A 106 8.68 5.89 -6.66
N ARG A 107 9.02 6.83 -5.78
CA ARG A 107 10.41 7.04 -5.35
C ARG A 107 11.00 5.79 -4.71
N TYR A 108 10.19 5.01 -3.99
CA TYR A 108 10.62 3.74 -3.43
C TYR A 108 10.95 2.73 -4.54
N ALA A 109 10.12 2.62 -5.57
CA ALA A 109 10.40 1.78 -6.73
C ALA A 109 11.67 2.21 -7.48
N ASP A 110 11.93 3.52 -7.57
CA ASP A 110 13.14 4.08 -8.18
C ASP A 110 14.44 3.66 -7.45
N THR A 111 14.35 3.17 -6.21
CA THR A 111 15.51 2.57 -5.51
C THR A 111 15.87 1.17 -5.99
N GLY A 112 15.13 0.62 -6.96
CA GLY A 112 15.30 -0.75 -7.49
C GLY A 112 14.41 -1.80 -6.81
N ALA A 113 13.50 -1.38 -5.93
CA ALA A 113 12.48 -2.25 -5.35
C ALA A 113 11.30 -2.43 -6.33
N ALA A 114 10.68 -3.61 -6.34
CA ALA A 114 9.41 -3.83 -7.01
C ALA A 114 8.26 -3.38 -6.10
N VAL A 115 7.31 -2.60 -6.64
CA VAL A 115 6.07 -2.23 -5.93
C VAL A 115 4.89 -2.78 -6.71
N LEU A 116 4.12 -3.66 -6.08
CA LEU A 116 2.84 -4.14 -6.58
C LEU A 116 1.74 -3.48 -5.75
N ALA A 117 0.99 -2.58 -6.38
CA ALA A 117 -0.17 -1.96 -5.76
C ALA A 117 -1.47 -2.55 -6.33
N ILE A 118 -2.41 -2.83 -5.45
CA ILE A 118 -3.77 -3.27 -5.79
C ILE A 118 -4.68 -2.11 -5.42
N THR A 119 -5.48 -1.64 -6.39
CA THR A 119 -6.43 -0.55 -6.19
C THR A 119 -7.54 -0.62 -7.24
N HIS A 120 -8.70 -0.08 -6.91
CA HIS A 120 -9.78 0.18 -7.86
C HIS A 120 -9.77 1.63 -8.40
N ASP A 121 -8.96 2.52 -7.80
CA ASP A 121 -8.83 3.91 -8.25
C ASP A 121 -7.68 4.06 -9.27
N VAL A 122 -8.06 4.06 -10.54
CA VAL A 122 -7.11 4.15 -11.67
C VAL A 122 -6.86 5.61 -12.07
N SER A 123 -7.81 6.52 -11.82
CA SER A 123 -7.76 7.89 -12.31
C SER A 123 -6.57 8.64 -11.70
N ASP A 124 -6.43 8.59 -10.37
CA ASP A 124 -5.33 9.22 -9.64
C ASP A 124 -3.96 8.70 -10.12
N LEU A 125 -3.86 7.40 -10.40
CA LEU A 125 -2.62 6.78 -10.86
C LEU A 125 -2.20 7.23 -12.27
N VAL A 126 -3.18 7.40 -13.16
CA VAL A 126 -2.93 7.88 -14.52
C VAL A 126 -2.49 9.34 -14.49
N ASP A 127 -3.20 10.18 -13.73
CA ASP A 127 -2.92 11.62 -13.65
C ASP A 127 -1.52 11.89 -13.07
N LEU A 128 -1.10 11.11 -12.07
CA LEU A 128 0.22 11.22 -11.48
C LEU A 128 1.34 10.63 -12.35
N GLY A 129 1.01 9.74 -13.31
CA GLY A 129 1.99 9.12 -14.20
C GLY A 129 3.05 8.27 -13.49
N VAL A 130 2.72 7.72 -12.32
CA VAL A 130 3.62 6.99 -11.41
C VAL A 130 3.73 5.49 -11.68
N VAL A 131 2.87 4.95 -12.54
CA VAL A 131 2.76 3.51 -12.81
C VAL A 131 3.48 3.12 -14.10
N ASP A 132 4.30 2.06 -14.04
CA ASP A 132 4.99 1.53 -15.23
C ASP A 132 4.09 0.60 -16.06
N ARG A 133 3.24 -0.20 -15.40
CA ARG A 133 2.33 -1.19 -16.00
C ARG A 133 1.06 -1.36 -15.17
N MET A 134 -0.06 -1.55 -15.86
CA MET A 134 -1.35 -1.86 -15.23
C MET A 134 -1.86 -3.22 -15.71
N LEU A 135 -2.35 -4.03 -14.75
CA LEU A 135 -3.07 -5.27 -15.03
C LEU A 135 -4.50 -5.13 -14.50
N PHE A 136 -5.48 -5.47 -15.32
CA PHE A 136 -6.89 -5.43 -14.94
C PHE A 136 -7.37 -6.84 -14.60
N THR A 137 -7.95 -7.00 -13.41
CA THR A 137 -8.64 -8.22 -13.00
C THR A 137 -10.13 -8.07 -13.32
N ALA A 138 -10.61 -8.72 -14.38
CA ALA A 138 -12.03 -8.91 -14.62
C ALA A 138 -12.47 -10.29 -14.10
N ALA A 139 -13.69 -10.42 -13.60
CA ALA A 139 -14.23 -11.69 -13.10
C ALA A 139 -14.34 -12.82 -14.16
N SER A 140 -13.83 -12.64 -15.39
CA SER A 140 -13.72 -13.74 -16.36
C SER A 140 -12.62 -13.67 -17.42
N GLU A 141 -11.80 -12.61 -17.55
CA GLU A 141 -10.70 -12.60 -18.55
C GLU A 141 -9.48 -11.80 -18.08
N ARG A 142 -8.29 -12.41 -18.15
CA ARG A 142 -7.00 -11.70 -18.09
C ARG A 142 -6.84 -10.91 -19.39
N ARG A 143 -6.57 -9.61 -19.29
CA ARG A 143 -6.14 -8.79 -20.43
C ARG A 143 -4.63 -8.56 -20.36
N ASP A 144 -4.02 -8.43 -21.54
CA ASP A 144 -2.58 -8.20 -21.64
C ASP A 144 -2.15 -6.91 -20.94
N PRO A 145 -0.94 -6.86 -20.35
CA PRO A 145 -0.44 -5.68 -19.65
C PRO A 145 -0.39 -4.46 -20.57
N LEU A 146 -0.99 -3.34 -20.15
CA LEU A 146 -0.85 -2.06 -20.87
C LEU A 146 0.46 -1.37 -20.47
N THR A 147 1.25 -0.94 -21.46
CA THR A 147 2.49 -0.17 -21.27
C THR A 147 2.24 1.33 -21.40
N ARG A 148 3.07 2.14 -20.72
CA ARG A 148 3.00 3.63 -20.67
C ARG A 148 2.71 4.34 -22.01
N GLY A 149 3.23 3.84 -23.14
CA GLY A 149 3.00 4.45 -24.47
C GLY A 149 1.59 4.26 -25.03
N ALA A 150 0.87 3.23 -24.59
CA ALA A 150 -0.48 2.90 -25.06
C ALA A 150 -1.59 3.73 -24.37
N LEU A 151 -1.25 4.49 -23.33
CA LEU A 151 -2.19 5.35 -22.61
C LEU A 151 -2.44 6.70 -23.31
N SER A 152 -1.70 7.00 -24.39
CA SER A 152 -1.62 8.35 -24.95
C SER A 152 -2.56 8.65 -26.12
N LYS A 153 -3.35 7.69 -26.62
CA LYS A 153 -4.27 7.95 -27.74
C LYS A 153 -5.59 7.20 -27.56
N THR A 154 -6.64 7.98 -27.34
CA THR A 154 -8.08 7.64 -27.18
C THR A 154 -8.51 7.30 -25.75
N PRO A 155 -9.25 8.19 -25.06
CA PRO A 155 -9.96 7.82 -23.85
C PRO A 155 -11.16 6.99 -24.29
N THR A 156 -11.03 5.67 -24.28
CA THR A 156 -12.22 4.81 -24.18
C THR A 156 -12.43 4.43 -22.72
N CYS A 157 -12.59 5.46 -21.89
CA CYS A 157 -13.50 5.36 -20.76
C CYS A 157 -14.89 5.09 -21.34
N ARG A 158 -15.24 3.81 -21.53
CA ARG A 158 -16.64 3.45 -21.38
C ARG A 158 -16.92 3.58 -19.89
N ALA A 159 -17.53 4.72 -19.54
CA ALA A 159 -18.18 4.91 -18.27
C ALA A 159 -19.09 3.70 -18.02
N TYR A 160 -18.76 2.89 -17.02
CA TYR A 160 -19.73 2.02 -16.40
C TYR A 160 -20.16 2.72 -15.12
N SER A 161 -21.40 3.20 -15.16
CA SER A 161 -22.15 3.68 -14.02
C SER A 161 -22.15 2.63 -12.91
N TRP A 162 -21.85 3.06 -11.69
CA TRP A 162 -22.35 2.40 -10.48
C TRP A 162 -23.82 2.76 -10.30
#